data_AF-A0A7S1E9Q2-F1
#
_entry.id   AF-A0A7S1E9Q2-F1
#
_cell.length_a   1.000
_cell.length_b   1.000
_cell.length_c   1.000
_cell.angle_alpha   90.00
_cell.angle_beta   90.00
_cell.angle_gamma   90.00
#
_symmetry.space_group_name_H-M   'P 1'
#
loop_
_entity.id
_entity.type
_entity.pdbx_description
1 polymer ?
#
loop_
_entity_poly.entity_id
_entity_poly.type
_entity_poly.pdbx_seq_one_letter_code
_entity_poly.pdbx_strand_id
1 'polypeptide(L)'
;VGGVEIEHLAMATGARIVPRFEELTPAKLGKAGTLKEISFGNTNERMLILENCANSHTAVTILVRGGNQMIVQEAKRSLHDAMCVIRNLIKDDRVVYGGGSAE
;
A
#
# COMPACT_ATOMS: atom_id res chain seq x y z
N VAL A 1 -12.18 -9.82 -3.29
CA VAL A 1 -11.12 -9.49 -2.32
C VAL A 1 -10.35 -10.77 -2.05
N GLY A 2 -9.10 -10.84 -2.49
CA GLY A 2 -8.19 -11.95 -2.22
C GLY A 2 -7.74 -11.97 -0.77
N GLY A 3 -7.24 -13.12 -0.28
CA GLY A 3 -6.85 -13.29 1.13
C GLY A 3 -5.81 -12.27 1.61
N VAL A 4 -4.82 -11.96 0.77
CA VAL A 4 -3.76 -10.98 1.08
C VAL A 4 -4.33 -9.56 1.21
N GLU A 5 -5.35 -9.22 0.41
CA GLU A 5 -6.00 -7.90 0.47
C GLU A 5 -6.79 -7.72 1.78
N ILE A 6 -7.42 -8.79 2.27
CA ILE A 6 -8.12 -8.78 3.56
C ILE A 6 -7.12 -8.55 4.70
N GLU A 7 -5.95 -9.18 4.64
CA GLU A 7 -4.90 -9.00 5.63
C GLU A 7 -4.37 -7.55 5.64
N HIS A 8 -4.06 -6.98 4.47
CA HIS A 8 -3.63 -5.59 4.38
C HIS A 8 -4.71 -4.62 4.88
N LEU A 9 -5.99 -4.89 4.57
CA LEU A 9 -7.11 -4.09 5.06
C LEU A 9 -7.24 -4.16 6.58
N ALA A 10 -7.10 -5.36 7.15
CA ALA A 10 -7.11 -5.58 8.59
C ALA A 10 -5.94 -4.83 9.28
N MET A 11 -4.74 -4.90 8.71
CA MET A 11 -3.57 -4.17 9.22
C MET A 11 -3.74 -2.65 9.15
N ALA A 12 -4.26 -2.12 8.04
CA ALA A 12 -4.46 -0.69 7.84
C ALA A 12 -5.54 -0.12 8.78
N THR A 13 -6.69 -0.80 8.88
CA THR A 13 -7.85 -0.33 9.64
C THR A 13 -7.82 -0.72 11.12
N GLY A 14 -6.94 -1.64 11.51
CA GLY A 14 -6.91 -2.26 12.84
C GLY A 14 -8.06 -3.25 13.08
N ALA A 15 -8.78 -3.65 12.02
CA ALA A 15 -9.83 -4.64 12.11
C ALA A 15 -9.26 -6.04 12.38
N ARG A 16 -10.06 -6.92 12.98
CA ARG A 16 -9.72 -8.34 13.10
C ARG A 16 -10.54 -9.16 12.11
N ILE A 17 -9.89 -10.07 11.40
CA ILE A 17 -10.57 -10.97 10.46
C ILE A 17 -11.51 -11.89 11.26
N VAL A 18 -12.80 -11.87 10.93
CA VAL A 18 -13.83 -12.66 11.59
C VAL A 18 -14.21 -13.84 10.69
N PRO A 19 -13.98 -15.10 11.12
CA PRO A 19 -14.30 -16.27 10.31
C PRO A 19 -15.78 -16.69 10.37
N ARG A 20 -16.47 -16.39 11.48
CA ARG A 20 -17.87 -16.75 11.71
C ARG A 20 -18.72 -15.51 12.03
N PHE A 21 -19.89 -15.41 11.41
CA PHE A 21 -20.80 -14.27 11.60
C PHE A 21 -21.26 -14.10 13.06
N GLU A 22 -21.37 -15.19 13.81
CA GLU A 22 -21.76 -15.19 15.23
C GLU A 22 -20.75 -14.48 16.14
N GLU A 23 -19.50 -14.34 15.70
CA GLU A 23 -18.41 -13.74 16.47
C GLU A 23 -18.19 -12.25 16.14
N LEU A 24 -19.08 -11.65 15.35
CA LEU A 24 -18.99 -10.25 14.97
C LEU A 24 -19.27 -9.37 16.18
N THR A 25 -18.26 -8.60 16.58
CA THR A 25 -18.33 -7.67 17.71
C THR A 25 -17.82 -6.31 17.27
N PRO A 26 -18.33 -5.19 17.84
CA PRO A 26 -17.91 -3.85 17.46
C PRO A 26 -16.41 -3.61 17.71
N ALA A 27 -15.79 -4.34 18.63
CA ALA A 27 -14.36 -4.30 18.89
C ALA A 27 -13.49 -4.89 17.75
N LYS A 28 -14.07 -5.72 16.88
CA LYS A 28 -13.36 -6.33 15.74
C LYS A 28 -13.46 -5.49 14.47
N LEU A 29 -14.30 -4.44 14.46
CA LEU A 29 -14.45 -3.51 13.35
C LEU A 29 -13.29 -2.52 13.31
N GLY A 30 -12.72 -2.31 12.13
CA GLY A 30 -11.66 -1.32 11.93
C GLY A 30 -12.20 0.10 11.82
N LYS A 31 -11.32 1.08 12.00
CA LYS A 31 -11.63 2.50 11.83
C LYS A 31 -10.88 3.06 10.62
N ALA A 32 -11.65 3.60 9.67
CA ALA A 32 -11.14 4.36 8.53
C ALA A 32 -11.69 5.79 8.61
N GLY A 33 -10.86 6.78 8.27
CA GLY A 33 -11.28 8.18 8.27
C GLY A 33 -12.18 8.48 7.07
N THR A 34 -11.74 8.13 5.87
CA THR A 34 -12.51 8.39 4.65
C THR A 34 -12.53 7.17 3.75
N LEU A 35 -13.73 6.83 3.27
CA LEU A 35 -13.94 5.85 2.20
C LEU A 35 -14.35 6.63 0.95
N LYS A 36 -13.59 6.52 -0.13
CA LYS A 36 -13.92 7.13 -1.43
C LYS A 36 -14.01 6.04 -2.49
N GLU A 37 -15.13 6.00 -3.18
CA GLU A 37 -15.21 5.28 -4.45
C GLU A 37 -14.71 6.22 -5.55
N ILE A 38 -13.65 5.81 -6.26
CA ILE A 38 -13.15 6.53 -7.42
C ILE A 38 -13.34 5.64 -8.64
N SER A 39 -14.08 6.16 -9.61
CA SER A 39 -14.21 5.59 -10.94
C SER A 39 -13.08 6.14 -11.81
N PHE A 40 -12.33 5.25 -12.46
CA PHE A 40 -11.19 5.66 -13.29
C PHE A 40 -11.46 5.39 -14.77
N GLY A 41 -11.52 6.47 -15.57
CA GLY A 41 -11.61 6.38 -17.04
C GLY A 41 -13.02 6.11 -17.56
N ASN A 42 -13.11 5.68 -18.83
CA ASN A 42 -14.36 5.34 -19.53
C ASN A 42 -14.72 3.85 -19.42
N THR A 43 -13.78 3.04 -18.92
CA THR A 43 -14.02 1.66 -18.49
C THR A 43 -14.64 1.74 -17.10
N ASN A 44 -15.73 1.00 -16.84
CA ASN A 44 -16.48 1.01 -15.58
C ASN A 44 -15.71 0.39 -14.38
N GLU A 45 -14.42 0.69 -14.24
CA GLU A 45 -13.58 0.21 -13.15
C GLU A 45 -13.70 1.16 -11.96
N ARG A 46 -14.34 0.66 -10.90
CA ARG A 46 -14.52 1.36 -9.63
C ARG A 46 -13.55 0.81 -8.61
N MET A 47 -12.81 1.70 -7.97
CA MET A 47 -11.89 1.34 -6.90
C MET A 47 -12.31 2.04 -5.61
N LEU A 48 -12.33 1.29 -4.51
CA LEU A 48 -12.54 1.83 -3.17
C LEU A 48 -11.19 2.20 -2.58
N ILE A 49 -11.03 3.47 -2.23
CA ILE A 49 -9.85 4.03 -1.58
C ILE A 49 -10.21 4.35 -0.14
N LEU A 50 -9.43 3.78 0.77
CA LEU A 50 -9.53 4.03 2.20
C LEU A 50 -8.39 4.97 2.59
N GLU A 51 -8.73 6.14 3.10
CA GLU A 51 -7.78 7.15 3.54
C GLU A 51 -7.89 7.37 5.05
N ASN A 52 -6.78 7.78 5.66
CA ASN A 52 -6.71 8.16 7.08
C ASN A 52 -7.19 7.04 8.03
N CYS A 53 -6.64 5.84 7.87
CA CYS A 53 -6.93 4.74 8.78
C CYS A 53 -6.17 4.88 10.10
N ALA A 54 -6.70 4.31 11.18
CA ALA A 54 -6.12 4.42 12.53
C ALA A 54 -4.65 3.98 12.59
N ASN A 55 -4.26 2.98 11.78
CA ASN A 55 -2.88 2.49 11.67
C ASN A 55 -2.29 2.78 10.29
N SER A 56 -2.34 4.04 9.83
CA SER A 56 -1.80 4.40 8.50
C SER A 56 -0.28 4.21 8.35
N HIS A 57 0.45 3.83 9.41
CA HIS A 57 1.89 3.55 9.39
C HIS A 57 2.24 2.09 9.09
N THR A 58 1.29 1.15 9.23
CA THR A 58 1.56 -0.30 9.04
C THR A 58 1.42 -0.75 7.58
N ALA A 59 0.47 -0.15 6.84
CA ALA A 59 0.19 -0.50 5.47
C ALA A 59 -0.06 0.77 4.64
N VAL A 60 0.84 1.04 3.70
CA VAL A 60 0.75 2.16 2.77
C VAL A 60 0.70 1.60 1.35
N THR A 61 -0.32 2.01 0.60
CA THR A 61 -0.54 1.56 -0.79
C THR A 61 -0.27 2.71 -1.75
N ILE A 62 0.62 2.50 -2.71
CA ILE A 62 0.90 3.45 -3.80
C ILE A 62 0.22 2.93 -5.06
N LEU A 63 -0.71 3.72 -5.62
CA LEU A 63 -1.39 3.39 -6.87
C LEU A 63 -0.61 3.97 -8.05
N VAL A 64 0.00 3.10 -8.85
CA VAL A 64 0.70 3.47 -10.10
C VAL A 64 -0.21 3.23 -11.28
N ARG A 65 -0.38 4.22 -12.15
CA ARG A 65 -1.13 4.12 -13.41
C ARG A 65 -0.26 4.55 -14.58
N GLY A 66 -0.45 3.92 -15.73
CA GLY A 66 0.28 4.25 -16.96
C GLY A 66 -0.50 3.75 -18.18
N GLY A 67 -0.28 4.39 -19.32
CA GLY A 67 -0.98 4.04 -20.57
C GLY A 67 -0.51 2.73 -21.20
N ASN A 68 0.62 2.18 -20.77
CA ASN A 68 1.15 0.91 -21.25
C ASN A 68 1.60 0.04 -20.06
N GLN A 69 1.25 -1.24 -20.09
CA GLN A 69 1.59 -2.21 -19.06
C GLN A 69 3.11 -2.32 -18.83
N MET A 70 3.92 -2.21 -19.89
CA MET A 70 5.38 -2.22 -19.79
C MET A 70 5.91 -1.10 -18.88
N ILE A 71 5.37 0.12 -19.03
CA ILE A 71 5.78 1.28 -18.24
C ILE A 71 5.33 1.13 -16.78
N VAL A 72 4.15 0.56 -16.54
CA VAL A 72 3.65 0.31 -15.17
C VAL A 72 4.54 -0.71 -14.45
N GLN A 73 5.00 -1.76 -15.14
CA GLN A 73 5.92 -2.74 -14.54
C GLN A 73 7.29 -2.12 -14.24
N GLU A 74 7.82 -1.31 -15.14
CA GLU A 74 9.09 -0.62 -14.92
C GLU A 74 9.00 0.40 -13.77
N ALA A 75 7.89 1.14 -13.68
CA ALA A 75 7.65 2.06 -12.58
C ALA A 75 7.55 1.33 -11.23
N LYS A 76 6.89 0.17 -11.18
CA LYS A 76 6.85 -0.68 -9.98
C LYS A 76 8.25 -1.13 -9.55
N ARG A 77 9.10 -1.52 -10.51
CA ARG A 77 10.48 -1.93 -10.25
C ARG A 77 11.32 -0.77 -9.72
N SER A 78 11.26 0.38 -10.39
CA SER A 78 11.96 1.61 -9.99
C SER A 78 11.58 2.06 -8.58
N LEU A 79 10.28 2.02 -8.23
CA LEU A 79 9.82 2.34 -6.87
C LEU A 79 10.34 1.34 -5.83
N HIS A 80 10.39 0.06 -6.16
CA HIS A 80 10.94 -0.96 -5.27
C HIS A 80 12.42 -0.72 -4.96
N ASP A 81 13.21 -0.37 -5.98
CA ASP A 81 14.64 -0.06 -5.81
C ASP A 81 14.83 1.18 -4.95
N ALA A 82 14.08 2.25 -5.22
CA ALA A 82 14.11 3.48 -4.42
C ALA A 82 13.75 3.23 -2.94
N MET A 83 12.70 2.44 -2.67
CA MET A 83 12.31 2.07 -1.31
C MET A 83 13.40 1.25 -0.61
N CYS A 84 14.09 0.37 -1.32
CA CYS A 84 15.21 -0.38 -0.77
C CYS A 84 16.39 0.53 -0.37
N VAL A 85 16.69 1.55 -1.18
CA VAL A 85 17.74 2.54 -0.86
C VAL A 85 17.35 3.38 0.36
N ILE A 86 16.12 3.90 0.39
CA ILE A 86 15.62 4.70 1.53
C ILE A 86 15.65 3.87 2.82
N ARG A 87 15.26 2.59 2.75
CA ARG A 87 15.35 1.68 3.91
C ARG A 87 16.78 1.53 4.42
N ASN A 88 17.77 1.47 3.52
CA ASN A 88 19.17 1.40 3.93
C ASN A 88 19.61 2.69 4.62
N LEU A 89 19.23 3.85 4.08
CA LEU A 89 19.54 5.15 4.67
C LEU A 89 18.93 5.34 6.07
N ILE A 90 17.72 4.83 6.30
CA ILE A 90 17.08 4.85 7.64
C ILE A 90 17.84 3.96 8.65
N LYS A 91 18.49 2.88 8.18
CA LYS A 91 19.27 1.97 9.04
C LYS A 91 20.68 2.50 9.30
N ASP A 92 21.33 3.05 8.29
CA ASP A 92 22.67 3.63 8.36
C ASP A 92 22.73 4.85 7.42
N ASP A 93 23.13 6.00 7.97
CA ASP A 93 23.12 7.28 7.26
C ASP A 93 24.35 7.47 6.35
N ARG A 94 25.25 6.49 6.25
CA ARG A 94 26.47 6.64 5.46
C ARG A 94 26.13 6.54 3.98
N VAL A 95 26.53 7.55 3.25
CA VAL A 95 26.43 7.61 1.81
C VAL A 95 27.81 7.61 1.19
N VAL A 96 27.92 7.01 0.01
CA VAL A 96 29.13 7.03 -0.80
C VAL A 96 28.81 7.63 -2.15
N TYR A 97 29.75 8.41 -2.70
CA TYR A 97 29.59 8.97 -4.03
C TYR A 97 29.76 7.85 -5.07
N GLY A 98 28.69 7.57 -5.82
CA GLY A 98 28.69 6.57 -6.89
C GLY A 98 29.43 7.04 -8.15
N GLY A 99 29.06 6.46 -9.30
CA GLY A 99 29.64 6.85 -10.59
C GLY A 99 31.11 6.45 -10.77
N GLY A 100 31.54 5.34 -10.15
CA GLY A 100 32.92 4.85 -10.20
C GLY A 100 33.90 5.55 -9.27
N SER A 101 33.45 6.50 -8.43
CA SER A 101 34.34 7.19 -7.47
C SER A 101 34.68 6.36 -6.22
N ALA A 102 33.94 5.29 -5.96
CA ALA A 102 34.01 4.49 -4.74
C ALA A 102 34.33 3.01 -4.99
N GLU A 103 34.54 2.65 -6.25
CA GLU A 103 34.95 1.30 -6.69
C GLU A 103 36.45 1.08 -6.46
#